data_AF-A0AAU7AAJ9-F1
#
_entry.id   AF-A0AAU7AAJ9-F1
#
_cell.length_a   1.000
_cell.length_b   1.000
_cell.length_c   1.000
_cell.angle_alpha   90.00
_cell.angle_beta   90.00
_cell.angle_gamma   90.00
#
_symmetry.space_group_name_H-M   'P 1'
#
loop_
_entity.id
_entity.type
_entity.pdbx_description
1 polymer ?
#
loop_
_entity_poly.entity_id
_entity_poly.type
_entity_poly.pdbx_seq_one_letter_code
_entity_poly.pdbx_strand_id
1 'polypeptide(L)' 'MPTQTVRHKNMEFDIRVRGQMIEALRLNSMGFPSTRQVRPIALQAMRQVVGCEDVAIIWADPSVALGFHACDV' A
#
# COMPACT_ATOMS: atom_id res chain seq x y z
N MET A 1 -4.14 4.19 14.21
CA MET A 1 -4.65 4.60 12.88
C MET A 1 -5.61 3.51 12.44
N PRO A 2 -6.72 3.84 11.77
CA PRO A 2 -7.55 2.81 11.16
C PRO A 2 -6.70 2.04 10.15
N THR A 3 -6.82 0.73 10.22
CA THR A 3 -5.97 -0.21 9.51
C THR A 3 -6.87 -1.18 8.77
N GLN A 4 -6.60 -1.40 7.49
CA GLN A 4 -7.32 -2.37 6.67
C GLN A 4 -6.34 -3.36 6.05
N THR A 5 -6.53 -4.63 6.36
CA THR A 5 -5.74 -5.71 5.77
C THR A 5 -6.27 -6.04 4.39
N VAL A 6 -5.45 -5.85 3.37
CA VAL A 6 -5.77 -6.15 1.98
C VAL A 6 -4.84 -7.23 1.47
N ARG A 7 -5.45 -8.30 0.98
CA ARG A 7 -4.75 -9.33 0.23
C ARG A 7 -4.89 -9.03 -1.25
N HIS A 8 -3.75 -8.78 -1.91
CA HIS A 8 -3.71 -8.54 -3.35
C HIS A 8 -2.69 -9.49 -3.99
N LYS A 9 -3.16 -10.38 -4.87
CA LYS A 9 -2.38 -11.49 -5.43
C LYS A 9 -1.80 -12.37 -4.30
N ASN A 10 -0.48 -12.59 -4.32
CA ASN A 10 0.26 -13.37 -3.33
C ASN A 10 0.87 -12.50 -2.23
N MET A 11 0.45 -11.23 -2.09
CA MET A 11 0.94 -10.33 -1.06
C MET A 11 -0.21 -9.87 -0.16
N GLU A 12 0.08 -9.75 1.12
CA GLU A 12 -0.84 -9.24 2.12
C GLU A 12 -0.27 -7.95 2.70
N PHE A 13 -1.09 -6.90 2.73
CA PHE A 13 -0.70 -5.59 3.20
C PHE A 13 -1.62 -5.11 4.31
N ASP A 14 -1.02 -4.52 5.32
CA ASP A 14 -1.66 -3.68 6.32
C ASP A 14 -1.65 -2.24 5.80
N ILE A 15 -2.81 -1.75 5.36
CA ILE A 15 -2.94 -0.39 4.84
C ILE A 15 -3.40 0.54 5.96
N ARG A 16 -2.67 1.62 6.15
CA ARG A 16 -2.95 2.64 7.17
C ARG A 16 -3.14 3.98 6.48
N VAL A 17 -4.24 4.64 6.79
CA VAL A 17 -4.60 5.95 6.22
C VAL A 17 -4.61 6.99 7.33
N ARG A 18 -3.96 8.14 7.10
CA ARG A 18 -3.93 9.29 8.03
C ARG A 18 -3.97 10.60 7.27
N GLY A 19 -5.15 11.23 7.25
CA GLY A 19 -5.38 12.37 6.36
C GLY A 19 -5.11 11.91 4.93
N GLN A 20 -4.28 12.65 4.19
CA GLN A 20 -3.86 12.29 2.83
C GLN A 20 -2.73 11.23 2.78
N MET A 21 -2.10 10.90 3.90
CA MET A 21 -0.96 9.97 3.91
C MET A 21 -1.43 8.52 3.98
N ILE A 22 -0.77 7.65 3.21
CA ILE A 22 -1.01 6.21 3.20
C ILE A 22 0.29 5.44 3.38
N GLU A 23 0.24 4.43 4.23
CA GLU A 23 1.28 3.43 4.42
C GLU A 23 0.72 2.05 4.09
N ALA A 24 1.47 1.26 3.33
CA ALA A 24 1.20 -0.16 3.09
C ALA A 24 2.36 -0.99 3.64
N LEU A 25 2.11 -1.71 4.73
CA LEU A 25 3.07 -2.61 5.35
C LEU A 25 2.78 -4.04 4.92
N ARG A 26 3.73 -4.70 4.26
CA ARG A 26 3.60 -6.11 3.85
C ARG A 26 3.67 -7.02 5.08
N LEU A 27 2.68 -7.89 5.25
CA LEU A 27 2.56 -8.79 6.39
C LEU A 27 3.11 -10.19 6.13
N ASN A 28 2.99 -10.68 4.89
CA ASN A 28 3.39 -12.04 4.58
C ASN A 28 4.91 -12.15 4.37
N SER A 29 5.53 -13.26 4.76
CA SER A 29 6.96 -13.49 4.50
C SER A 29 7.16 -13.97 3.06
N MET A 30 8.15 -13.41 2.35
CA MET A 30 8.54 -13.82 1.01
C MET A 30 10.07 -13.88 0.92
N GLY A 31 10.59 -14.84 0.16
CA GLY A 31 12.02 -14.91 -0.13
C GLY A 31 12.44 -13.79 -1.08
N PHE A 32 13.00 -12.71 -0.52
CA PHE A 32 13.61 -11.59 -1.25
C PHE A 32 12.72 -10.93 -2.33
N PRO A 33 11.53 -10.41 -1.98
CA PRO A 33 10.73 -9.68 -2.94
C PRO A 33 11.45 -8.40 -3.39
N SER A 34 11.39 -8.09 -4.68
CA SER A 34 11.99 -6.85 -5.19
C SER A 34 11.03 -5.67 -5.02
N THR A 35 11.54 -4.47 -4.75
CA THR A 35 10.73 -3.23 -4.70
C THR A 35 9.93 -3.01 -5.99
N ARG A 36 10.49 -3.42 -7.14
CA ARG A 36 9.80 -3.35 -8.45
C ARG A 36 8.52 -4.19 -8.50
N GLN A 37 8.47 -5.31 -7.77
CA GLN A 37 7.29 -6.14 -7.65
C GLN A 37 6.32 -5.62 -6.59
N VAL A 38 6.83 -5.21 -5.42
CA VAL A 38 6.00 -4.76 -4.29
C VAL A 38 5.28 -3.46 -4.63
N ARG A 39 5.97 -2.49 -5.22
CA ARG A 39 5.45 -1.14 -5.49
C ARG A 39 4.10 -1.13 -6.25
N PRO A 40 3.94 -1.77 -7.44
CA PRO A 40 2.67 -1.74 -8.15
C PRO A 40 1.55 -2.49 -7.42
N ILE A 41 1.87 -3.53 -6.64
CA ILE A 41 0.89 -4.30 -5.88
C ILE A 41 0.41 -3.49 -4.67
N ALA A 42 1.34 -2.87 -3.94
CA ALA A 42 1.02 -1.96 -2.85
C ALA A 42 0.15 -0.79 -3.34
N LEU A 43 0.47 -0.19 -4.50
CA LEU A 43 -0.36 0.88 -5.09
C LEU A 43 -1.81 0.43 -5.31
N GLN A 44 -2.01 -0.77 -5.87
CA GLN A 44 -3.36 -1.32 -6.07
C GLN A 44 -4.10 -1.56 -4.76
N ALA A 45 -3.40 -2.11 -3.75
CA ALA A 45 -3.98 -2.31 -2.41
C ALA A 45 -4.37 -0.97 -1.75
N MET A 46 -3.52 0.05 -1.85
CA MET A 46 -3.82 1.39 -1.35
C MET A 46 -5.06 1.98 -2.03
N ARG A 47 -5.13 1.95 -3.37
CA ARG A 47 -6.29 2.44 -4.13
C ARG A 47 -7.59 1.74 -3.74
N GLN A 48 -7.53 0.44 -3.48
CA GLN A 48 -8.69 -0.33 -3.02
C GLN A 48 -9.20 0.14 -1.65
N VAL A 49 -8.31 0.52 -0.74
CA VAL A 49 -8.68 0.99 0.61
C VAL A 49 -9.23 2.41 0.59
N VAL A 50 -8.64 3.28 -0.22
CA VAL A 50 -9.11 4.67 -0.36
C VAL A 50 -10.38 4.74 -1.20
N GLY A 51 -10.58 3.79 -2.11
CA GLY A 51 -11.71 3.79 -3.05
C GLY A 51 -11.52 4.74 -4.23
N CYS A 52 -10.29 5.18 -4.51
CA CYS A 52 -9.99 6.09 -5.61
C CYS A 52 -8.66 5.76 -6.30
N GLU A 53 -8.48 6.27 -7.52
CA GLU A 53 -7.26 6.03 -8.30
C GLU A 53 -6.15 7.05 -8.04
N ASP A 54 -6.47 8.20 -7.45
CA ASP A 54 -5.54 9.32 -7.21
C ASP A 54 -4.69 9.09 -5.96
N VAL A 55 -3.84 8.06 -6.07
CA VAL A 55 -2.86 7.63 -5.08
C VAL A 55 -1.48 7.60 -5.74
N ALA A 56 -0.50 8.22 -5.10
CA ALA A 56 0.88 8.28 -5.56
C ALA A 56 1.84 7.73 -4.50
N ILE A 57 2.72 6.80 -4.90
CA ILE A 57 3.78 6.27 -4.03
C ILE A 57 4.99 7.22 -4.10
N ILE A 58 5.35 7.78 -2.95
CA ILE A 58 6.55 8.63 -2.76
C ILE A 58 7.80 7.82 -2.47
N TRP A 59 7.66 6.68 -1.79
CA TRP A 59 8.77 5.84 -1.39
C TRP A 59 8.29 4.39 -1.22
N ALA A 60 9.13 3.43 -1.56
CA ALA A 60 8.82 2.02 -1.32
C ALA A 60 10.10 1.20 -1.18
N ASP A 61 10.01 0.15 -0.39
CA ASP A 61 10.98 -0.93 -0.27
C ASP A 61 10.25 -2.29 -0.34
N PRO A 62 10.94 -3.42 -0.18
CA PRO A 62 10.33 -4.75 -0.19
C PRO A 62 9.27 -5.04 0.90
N SER A 63 9.19 -4.23 1.94
CA SER A 63 8.37 -4.43 3.13
C SER A 63 7.35 -3.33 3.33
N VAL A 64 7.66 -2.09 2.97
CA VAL A 64 6.82 -0.90 3.21
C VAL A 64 6.74 -0.06 1.95
N ALA A 65 5.54 0.43 1.64
CA ALA A 65 5.33 1.49 0.67
C ALA A 65 4.60 2.66 1.32
N LEU A 66 5.06 3.87 1.01
CA LEU A 66 4.50 5.14 1.48
C LEU A 66 4.00 5.94 0.29
N GLY A 67 2.85 6.58 0.49
CA GLY A 67 2.21 7.38 -0.52
C GLY A 67 1.30 8.46 0.04
N PHE A 68 0.74 9.24 -0.87
CA PHE A 68 -0.34 10.17 -0.60
C PHE A 68 -1.52 9.87 -1.52
N HIS A 69 -2.72 10.19 -1.07
CA HIS A 69 -3.89 10.30 -1.93
C HIS A 69 -4.42 11.74 -1.93
N ALA A 70 -4.98 12.16 -3.05
CA ALA A 70 -5.62 13.47 -3.19
C ALA A 70 -7.16 13.41 -3.09
N CYS A 71 -7.69 12.24 -2.74
CA CYS A 71 -9.13 12.00 -2.66
C CYS A 71 -9.72 12.57 -1.37
N ASP A 72 -10.86 13.24 -1.49
CA ASP A 72 -11.70 13.65 -0.36
C ASP A 72 -12.42 12.40 0.20
N VAL A 73 -11.81 11.76 1.21
CA VAL A 73 -12.34 10.60 1.94
C VAL A 73 -13.17 11.00 3.15
#